data_AF-A0A1G2LFE0-F1
#
_entry.id   AF-A0A1G2LFE0-F1
#
_cell.length_a   1.000
_cell.length_b   1.000
_cell.length_c   1.000
_cell.angle_alpha   90.00
_cell.angle_beta   90.00
_cell.angle_gamma   90.00
#
_symmetry.space_group_name_H-M   'P 1'
#
loop_
_entity.id
_entity.type
_entity.pdbx_description
1 polymer ?
#
loop_
_entity_poly.entity_id
_entity_poly.type
_entity_poly.pdbx_seq_one_letter_code
_entity_poly.pdbx_strand_id
1 'polypeptide(L)'
;MEDQTEEKINGSGYAVPVSIVIAGIIIASALLKNGANLNSRTSGIKPSNTKTATQAVSASEEAVVPSEGVDLPVVWGDLGAKLVSVGAIDAEKMKALYEGRGEFTPLETDRPEAVVAVPSAGRSLTGFSDEYQNLLLGQNDGKLKITKDNAGYILNLFWALGLASKNSILDSGEMMDARYGGAGPPAGGFASTAGWTIAKGDPMDHYSRHKFFNLTPQEQALVDKVSKGIYRPCCNNSTHFPDCNHGMAMLGFLELMASQGVGEEEMYKAALAVNSYWFPDTYLTIAAYMKQDGVEWKNVSPKDVLGINYSSASGYARVSSQVTQPRRGGEGSGCGVDTQVPVAPQRQQGGCGV
;
A
#
# COMPACT_ATOMS: atom_id res chain seq x y z
N MET A 1 74.67 -41.64 11.34
CA MET A 1 75.46 -40.63 12.07
C MET A 1 75.90 -39.61 11.05
N GLU A 2 75.48 -38.37 11.29
CA GLU A 2 76.02 -37.09 10.80
C GLU A 2 76.25 -36.92 9.29
N ASP A 3 75.51 -36.00 8.66
CA ASP A 3 76.02 -34.63 8.50
C ASP A 3 74.89 -33.68 8.06
N GLN A 4 74.87 -32.48 8.65
CA GLN A 4 73.94 -31.39 8.35
C GLN A 4 74.60 -30.39 7.41
N THR A 5 73.90 -29.98 6.35
CA THR A 5 74.17 -28.72 5.66
C THR A 5 72.88 -27.99 5.30
N GLU A 6 72.99 -26.67 5.39
CA GLU A 6 71.98 -25.63 5.49
C GLU A 6 71.19 -25.37 4.21
N GLU A 7 69.94 -24.86 4.32
CA GLU A 7 69.57 -23.67 3.54
C GLU A 7 68.44 -22.81 4.17
N LYS A 8 68.87 -21.64 4.66
CA LYS A 8 68.22 -20.31 4.72
C LYS A 8 66.77 -20.16 5.20
N ILE A 9 66.64 -19.63 6.42
CA ILE A 9 65.50 -18.79 6.83
C ILE A 9 65.85 -17.32 6.56
N ASN A 10 65.16 -16.69 5.61
CA ASN A 10 65.21 -15.25 5.40
C ASN A 10 64.24 -14.53 6.37
N GLY A 11 64.74 -13.46 6.97
CA GLY A 11 64.12 -12.72 8.06
C GLY A 11 62.77 -12.06 7.72
N SER A 12 61.89 -12.11 8.72
CA SER A 12 60.66 -11.34 8.82
C SER A 12 60.95 -9.83 8.84
N GLY A 13 60.62 -9.15 7.74
CA GLY A 13 60.46 -7.70 7.68
C GLY A 13 59.06 -7.35 7.20
N TYR A 14 58.08 -7.29 8.10
CA TYR A 14 56.79 -6.68 7.79
C TYR A 14 56.95 -5.16 7.83
N ALA A 15 57.26 -4.58 6.67
CA ALA A 15 57.11 -3.16 6.44
C ALA A 15 55.60 -2.84 6.41
N VAL A 16 55.10 -2.19 7.47
CA VAL A 16 53.76 -1.60 7.44
C VAL A 16 53.74 -0.53 6.35
N PRO A 17 52.83 -0.59 5.37
CA PRO A 17 52.77 0.43 4.32
C PRO A 17 52.50 1.81 4.95
N VAL A 18 53.33 2.79 4.57
CA VAL A 18 53.37 4.19 5.05
C VAL A 18 51.99 4.89 5.04
N SER A 19 51.03 4.36 4.30
CA SER A 19 49.62 4.80 4.26
C SER A 19 48.89 4.67 5.61
N ILE A 20 49.26 3.72 6.48
CA ILE A 20 48.60 3.54 7.79
C ILE A 20 49.11 4.55 8.83
N VAL A 21 50.38 4.99 8.73
CA VAL A 21 50.95 6.00 9.64
C VAL A 21 50.41 7.40 9.34
N ILE A 22 50.15 7.72 8.06
CA ILE A 22 49.58 9.03 7.67
C ILE A 22 48.10 9.14 8.07
N ALA A 23 47.30 8.06 7.97
CA ALA A 23 45.92 8.05 8.43
C ALA A 23 45.80 8.18 9.97
N GLY A 24 46.73 7.59 10.73
CA GLY A 24 46.78 7.72 12.19
C GLY A 24 47.09 9.15 12.68
N ILE A 25 47.95 9.89 11.97
CA ILE A 25 48.32 11.26 12.34
C ILE A 25 47.19 12.27 12.03
N ILE A 26 46.39 12.03 10.98
CA ILE A 26 45.23 12.88 10.65
C ILE A 26 44.10 12.69 11.66
N ILE A 27 43.86 11.46 12.14
CA ILE A 27 42.83 11.17 13.15
C ILE A 27 43.26 11.68 14.54
N ALA A 28 44.55 11.56 14.91
CA ALA A 28 45.05 12.09 16.18
C ALA A 28 45.09 13.64 16.24
N SER A 29 45.33 14.31 15.11
CA SER A 29 45.32 15.78 15.03
C SER A 29 43.90 16.38 15.08
N ALA A 30 42.89 15.63 14.65
CA ALA A 30 41.48 16.03 14.74
C ALA A 30 40.91 15.87 16.16
N LEU A 31 41.43 14.91 16.95
CA LEU A 31 40.98 14.67 18.33
C LEU A 31 41.70 15.56 19.37
N LEU A 32 42.89 16.10 19.06
CA LEU A 32 43.57 17.08 19.92
C LEU A 32 43.12 18.53 19.71
N LYS A 33 42.40 18.85 18.61
CA LYS A 33 41.77 20.16 18.41
C LYS A 33 40.38 20.30 19.05
N ASN A 34 39.79 19.21 19.53
CA ASN A 34 38.47 19.17 20.18
C ASN A 34 38.50 18.56 21.59
N GLY A 35 39.58 18.81 22.35
CA GLY A 35 39.70 18.45 23.76
C GLY A 35 39.06 19.48 24.69
N ALA A 36 37.78 19.24 25.01
CA ALA A 36 37.07 19.63 26.23
C ALA A 36 37.09 21.10 26.71
N ASN A 37 35.93 21.76 26.58
CA ASN A 37 35.40 22.57 27.68
C ASN A 37 34.01 22.04 28.04
N LEU A 38 34.01 21.04 28.94
CA LEU A 38 32.83 20.61 29.68
C LEU A 38 32.57 21.66 30.76
N ASN A 39 31.82 22.70 30.39
CA ASN A 39 31.14 23.55 31.36
C ASN A 39 29.84 24.06 30.73
N SER A 40 28.75 23.70 31.40
CA SER A 40 27.38 24.10 31.15
C SER A 40 27.28 25.56 30.70
N ARG A 41 26.94 25.77 29.43
CA ARG A 41 26.38 27.02 28.94
C ARG A 41 25.10 26.71 28.20
N THR A 42 23.99 26.97 28.90
CA THR A 42 22.73 27.41 28.31
C THR A 42 23.02 28.32 27.12
N SER A 43 22.71 27.85 25.91
CA SER A 43 22.74 28.66 24.70
C SER A 43 21.49 28.32 23.90
N GLY A 44 20.77 29.39 23.57
CA GLY A 44 19.38 29.37 23.16
C GLY A 44 19.09 28.40 22.03
N ILE A 45 18.01 27.66 22.23
CA ILE A 45 17.21 27.06 21.17
C ILE A 45 16.85 28.20 20.21
N LYS A 46 17.54 28.27 19.06
CA LYS A 46 16.94 28.93 17.89
C LYS A 46 15.66 28.15 17.60
N PRO A 47 14.49 28.81 17.56
CA PRO A 47 13.27 28.12 17.18
C PRO A 47 13.50 27.58 15.76
N SER A 48 13.54 26.26 15.65
CA SER A 48 13.36 25.58 14.37
C SER A 48 12.09 26.14 13.76
N ASN A 49 12.15 26.52 12.49
CA ASN A 49 11.05 27.15 11.77
C ASN A 49 9.97 26.08 11.51
N THR A 50 9.23 25.72 12.56
CA THR A 50 8.20 24.68 12.54
C THR A 50 7.14 24.99 11.47
N LYS A 51 6.87 26.28 11.21
CA LYS A 51 5.95 26.73 10.16
C LYS A 51 6.38 26.31 8.75
N THR A 52 7.67 26.37 8.42
CA THR A 52 8.18 26.03 7.08
C THR A 52 8.19 24.51 6.85
N ALA A 53 8.54 23.74 7.88
CA ALA A 53 8.50 22.27 7.81
C ALA A 53 7.06 21.75 7.74
N THR A 54 6.13 22.30 8.54
CA THR A 54 4.71 21.92 8.50
C THR A 54 4.05 22.30 7.18
N GLN A 55 4.35 23.48 6.60
CA GLN A 55 3.83 23.89 5.28
C GLN A 55 4.38 23.05 4.12
N ALA A 56 5.66 22.67 4.16
CA ALA A 56 6.26 21.84 3.12
C ALA A 56 5.71 20.39 3.15
N VAL A 57 5.41 19.89 4.35
CA VAL A 57 4.78 18.58 4.55
C VAL A 57 3.34 18.61 4.05
N SER A 58 2.55 19.64 4.38
CA SER A 58 1.16 19.76 3.90
C SER A 58 1.08 19.95 2.37
N ALA A 59 2.02 20.67 1.75
CA ALA A 59 2.04 20.84 0.29
C ALA A 59 2.43 19.56 -0.46
N SER A 60 3.34 18.75 0.11
CA SER A 60 3.70 17.43 -0.46
C SER A 60 2.54 16.44 -0.32
N GLU A 61 1.82 16.49 0.81
CA GLU A 61 0.61 15.68 0.99
C GLU A 61 -0.48 16.02 0.00
N GLU A 62 -0.75 17.30 -0.20
CA GLU A 62 -1.78 17.74 -1.14
C GLU A 62 -1.42 17.36 -2.60
N ALA A 63 -0.13 17.30 -2.94
CA ALA A 63 0.30 16.85 -4.27
C ALA A 63 0.10 15.33 -4.48
N VAL A 64 0.32 14.51 -3.44
CA VAL A 64 0.29 13.04 -3.52
C VAL A 64 -1.12 12.49 -3.32
N VAL A 65 -1.83 13.02 -2.32
CA VAL A 65 -3.17 12.61 -1.93
C VAL A 65 -4.03 13.87 -1.74
N PRO A 66 -4.49 14.48 -2.85
CA PRO A 66 -5.32 15.68 -2.80
C PRO A 66 -6.50 15.52 -1.83
N SER A 67 -6.74 16.55 -1.00
CA SER A 67 -7.78 16.53 0.01
C SER A 67 -9.19 16.51 -0.59
N GLU A 68 -9.38 17.17 -1.74
CA GLU A 68 -10.63 17.19 -2.51
C GLU A 68 -10.92 15.89 -3.28
N GLY A 69 -9.99 14.93 -3.26
CA GLY A 69 -10.08 13.71 -4.06
C GLY A 69 -9.63 13.87 -5.51
N VAL A 70 -9.77 12.79 -6.27
CA VAL A 70 -9.43 12.72 -7.70
C VAL A 70 -10.57 12.05 -8.47
N ASP A 71 -10.97 12.64 -9.59
CA ASP A 71 -11.87 12.00 -10.54
C ASP A 71 -11.11 10.95 -11.36
N LEU A 72 -11.54 9.71 -11.26
CA LEU A 72 -10.99 8.60 -12.03
C LEU A 72 -11.54 8.64 -13.47
N PRO A 73 -10.79 8.16 -14.48
CA PRO A 73 -11.21 8.20 -15.87
C PRO A 73 -12.34 7.21 -16.20
N VAL A 74 -13.06 6.67 -15.21
CA VAL A 74 -14.12 5.67 -15.38
C VAL A 74 -15.49 6.19 -14.91
N VAL A 75 -16.54 5.61 -15.49
CA VAL A 75 -17.92 5.71 -15.02
C VAL A 75 -18.30 4.40 -14.36
N TRP A 76 -18.93 4.42 -13.17
CA TRP A 76 -19.28 3.20 -12.44
C TRP A 76 -20.58 2.54 -12.94
N GLY A 77 -21.55 3.34 -13.40
CA GLY A 77 -22.83 2.86 -13.91
C GLY A 77 -23.62 2.06 -12.87
N ASP A 78 -24.14 0.90 -13.27
CA ASP A 78 -24.89 -0.08 -12.46
C ASP A 78 -24.03 -1.27 -12.00
N LEU A 79 -22.69 -1.17 -12.04
CA LEU A 79 -21.81 -2.31 -11.74
C LEU A 79 -22.01 -2.86 -10.33
N GLY A 80 -22.25 -2.00 -9.33
CA GLY A 80 -22.60 -2.44 -7.98
C GLY A 80 -23.86 -3.31 -7.97
N ALA A 81 -24.93 -2.85 -8.61
CA ALA A 81 -26.19 -3.58 -8.70
C ALA A 81 -26.02 -4.92 -9.41
N LYS A 82 -25.21 -4.95 -10.48
CA LYS A 82 -24.85 -6.19 -11.19
C LYS A 82 -24.08 -7.17 -10.28
N LEU A 83 -23.08 -6.70 -9.55
CA LEU A 83 -22.32 -7.51 -8.59
C LEU A 83 -23.20 -8.10 -7.49
N VAL A 84 -24.15 -7.31 -6.98
CA VAL A 84 -25.15 -7.77 -6.01
C VAL A 84 -26.10 -8.81 -6.63
N SER A 85 -26.55 -8.57 -7.86
CA SER A 85 -27.51 -9.45 -8.54
C SER A 85 -26.97 -10.87 -8.77
N VAL A 86 -25.66 -10.98 -9.05
CA VAL A 86 -25.00 -12.28 -9.26
C VAL A 86 -24.45 -12.89 -7.98
N GLY A 87 -24.61 -12.23 -6.83
CA GLY A 87 -24.15 -12.71 -5.52
C GLY A 87 -22.67 -12.49 -5.23
N ALA A 88 -21.91 -11.86 -6.13
CA ALA A 88 -20.50 -11.52 -5.89
C ALA A 88 -20.35 -10.56 -4.69
N ILE A 89 -21.37 -9.73 -4.46
CA ILE A 89 -21.53 -8.96 -3.23
C ILE A 89 -22.87 -9.35 -2.58
N ASP A 90 -22.86 -9.70 -1.30
CA ASP A 90 -24.06 -9.64 -0.47
C ASP A 90 -24.24 -8.21 0.05
N ALA A 91 -25.31 -7.55 -0.39
CA ALA A 91 -25.56 -6.14 -0.08
C ALA A 91 -25.71 -5.88 1.43
N GLU A 92 -26.30 -6.81 2.18
CA GLU A 92 -26.53 -6.64 3.61
C GLU A 92 -25.23 -6.85 4.39
N LYS A 93 -24.40 -7.84 4.00
CA LYS A 93 -23.04 -7.97 4.56
C LYS A 93 -22.18 -6.75 4.25
N MET A 94 -22.29 -6.20 3.04
CA MET A 94 -21.55 -5.00 2.64
C MET A 94 -21.98 -3.80 3.49
N LYS A 95 -23.28 -3.57 3.70
CA LYS A 95 -23.78 -2.50 4.58
C LYS A 95 -23.28 -2.66 6.01
N ALA A 96 -23.45 -3.85 6.59
CA ALA A 96 -23.05 -4.17 7.96
C ALA A 96 -21.54 -3.91 8.19
N LEU A 97 -20.69 -4.17 7.19
CA LEU A 97 -19.25 -3.91 7.26
C LEU A 97 -18.92 -2.42 7.49
N TYR A 98 -19.74 -1.48 7.00
CA TYR A 98 -19.50 -0.04 7.11
C TYR A 98 -20.34 0.62 8.21
N GLU A 99 -21.49 0.06 8.55
CA GLU A 99 -22.25 0.46 9.74
C GLU A 99 -21.44 0.17 11.01
N GLY A 100 -20.83 -1.01 11.13
CA GLY A 100 -19.99 -1.37 12.28
C GLY A 100 -18.69 -0.57 12.39
N ARG A 101 -18.21 0.04 11.30
CA ARG A 101 -17.05 0.96 11.30
C ARG A 101 -17.40 2.35 11.82
N GLY A 102 -18.70 2.69 11.88
CA GLY A 102 -19.21 3.95 12.41
C GLY A 102 -19.37 3.97 13.94
N GLU A 103 -19.16 2.86 14.66
CA GLU A 103 -19.45 2.78 16.10
C GLU A 103 -18.26 3.06 17.03
N PHE A 104 -17.13 3.58 16.52
CA PHE A 104 -16.08 4.13 17.39
C PHE A 104 -16.37 5.60 17.70
N THR A 105 -17.46 5.86 18.42
CA THR A 105 -17.52 7.04 19.30
C THR A 105 -16.65 6.72 20.50
N PRO A 106 -15.57 7.46 20.80
CA PRO A 106 -15.07 7.49 22.16
C PRO A 106 -16.27 7.82 23.04
N LEU A 107 -16.57 6.97 24.03
CA LEU A 107 -17.50 7.34 25.09
C LEU A 107 -16.94 8.62 25.70
N GLU A 108 -17.48 9.75 25.29
CA GLU A 108 -17.24 11.04 25.88
C GLU A 108 -18.02 11.06 27.20
N THR A 109 -17.53 10.29 28.17
CA THR A 109 -17.98 10.41 29.55
C THR A 109 -17.45 11.73 30.08
N ASP A 110 -18.41 12.58 30.46
CA ASP A 110 -18.28 13.82 31.22
C ASP A 110 -17.86 15.09 30.46
N ARG A 111 -18.83 15.76 29.82
CA ARG A 111 -19.17 17.18 30.09
C ARG A 111 -20.62 17.51 29.71
N PRO A 112 -21.38 18.25 30.55
CA PRO A 112 -22.59 18.92 30.11
C PRO A 112 -22.24 20.26 29.46
N GLU A 113 -23.11 20.69 28.54
CA GLU A 113 -23.21 22.03 27.92
C GLU A 113 -22.51 22.25 26.57
N ALA A 114 -23.28 21.89 25.52
CA ALA A 114 -23.61 22.69 24.35
C ALA A 114 -22.53 23.63 23.77
N VAL A 115 -21.88 23.15 22.71
CA VAL A 115 -21.46 24.01 21.60
C VAL A 115 -22.11 23.47 20.33
N VAL A 116 -23.07 24.21 19.80
CA VAL A 116 -23.68 23.93 18.51
C VAL A 116 -22.63 24.21 17.44
N ALA A 117 -21.98 23.17 16.95
CA ALA A 117 -21.19 23.22 15.74
C ALA A 117 -22.14 23.16 14.54
N VAL A 118 -22.17 24.22 13.74
CA VAL A 118 -22.83 24.22 12.43
C VAL A 118 -22.11 23.18 11.55
N PRO A 119 -22.81 22.20 10.94
CA PRO A 119 -22.15 21.23 10.10
C PRO A 119 -21.76 21.90 8.78
N SER A 120 -20.46 21.95 8.50
CA SER A 120 -19.97 22.09 7.13
C SER A 120 -20.41 20.83 6.36
N ALA A 121 -21.07 21.03 5.22
CA ALA A 121 -21.38 19.95 4.29
C ALA A 121 -20.11 19.12 4.00
N GLY A 122 -20.17 17.80 4.19
CA GLY A 122 -19.07 16.89 3.83
C GLY A 122 -18.53 15.99 4.94
N ARG A 123 -19.25 15.78 6.04
CA ARG A 123 -18.82 14.82 7.08
C ARG A 123 -19.95 13.84 7.41
N SER A 124 -20.01 12.73 6.69
CA SER A 124 -20.66 11.52 7.21
C SER A 124 -19.61 10.75 8.00
N LEU A 125 -19.39 11.20 9.24
CA LEU A 125 -18.84 10.32 10.26
C LEU A 125 -20.04 9.53 10.78
N THR A 126 -19.96 8.21 10.65
CA THR A 126 -20.89 7.17 11.12
C THR A 126 -22.02 6.78 10.15
N GLY A 127 -21.94 5.55 9.62
CA GLY A 127 -23.01 4.89 8.85
C GLY A 127 -22.69 4.63 7.38
N PHE A 128 -23.40 3.67 6.79
CA PHE A 128 -23.41 3.43 5.35
C PHE A 128 -24.08 4.62 4.64
N SER A 129 -23.29 5.41 3.91
CA SER A 129 -23.74 6.68 3.33
C SER A 129 -24.63 6.50 2.09
N ASP A 130 -25.37 7.55 1.72
CA ASP A 130 -26.13 7.58 0.46
C ASP A 130 -25.24 7.37 -0.76
N GLU A 131 -24.01 7.88 -0.73
CA GLU A 131 -23.00 7.62 -1.78
C GLU A 131 -22.72 6.11 -1.89
N TYR A 132 -22.47 5.44 -0.76
CA TYR A 132 -22.20 4.00 -0.75
C TYR A 132 -23.42 3.22 -1.21
N GLN A 133 -24.62 3.62 -0.80
CA GLN A 133 -25.86 3.00 -1.26
C GLN A 133 -26.03 3.15 -2.77
N ASN A 134 -25.78 4.34 -3.31
CA ASN A 134 -25.91 4.60 -4.74
C ASN A 134 -24.85 3.85 -5.55
N LEU A 135 -23.60 3.78 -5.09
CA LEU A 135 -22.56 2.97 -5.73
C LEU A 135 -22.88 1.47 -5.67
N LEU A 136 -23.54 0.98 -4.62
CA LEU A 136 -23.86 -0.44 -4.46
C LEU A 136 -25.11 -0.89 -5.25
N LEU A 137 -26.16 -0.07 -5.29
CA LEU A 137 -27.48 -0.48 -5.76
C LEU A 137 -28.06 0.42 -6.86
N GLY A 138 -27.47 1.59 -7.11
CA GLY A 138 -27.97 2.60 -8.02
C GLY A 138 -27.26 2.66 -9.37
N GLN A 139 -27.59 3.70 -10.13
CA GLN A 139 -26.97 4.07 -11.40
C GLN A 139 -26.04 5.28 -11.19
N ASN A 140 -24.78 5.17 -11.61
CA ASN A 140 -23.74 6.17 -11.37
C ASN A 140 -23.05 6.56 -12.68
N ASP A 141 -23.68 7.44 -13.46
CA ASP A 141 -23.20 7.84 -14.79
C ASP A 141 -22.12 8.94 -14.77
N GLY A 142 -21.83 9.50 -13.59
CA GLY A 142 -20.74 10.45 -13.39
C GLY A 142 -19.37 9.77 -13.36
N LYS A 143 -18.31 10.59 -13.46
CA LYS A 143 -16.95 10.11 -13.17
C LYS A 143 -16.86 9.68 -11.72
N LEU A 144 -16.29 8.50 -11.49
CA LEU A 144 -16.08 7.99 -10.14
C LEU A 144 -14.98 8.80 -9.45
N LYS A 145 -15.27 9.35 -8.27
CA LYS A 145 -14.30 10.13 -7.49
C LYS A 145 -13.76 9.31 -6.33
N ILE A 146 -12.44 9.24 -6.18
CA ILE A 146 -11.78 8.68 -5.00
C ILE A 146 -11.36 9.80 -4.05
N THR A 147 -11.64 9.62 -2.77
CA THR A 147 -11.30 10.53 -1.67
C THR A 147 -10.68 9.74 -0.53
N LYS A 148 -10.12 10.42 0.47
CA LYS A 148 -9.61 9.76 1.69
C LYS A 148 -10.72 9.01 2.44
N ASP A 149 -11.94 9.53 2.39
CA ASP A 149 -13.08 8.98 3.13
C ASP A 149 -13.65 7.71 2.45
N ASN A 150 -13.70 7.68 1.11
CA ASN A 150 -14.29 6.57 0.36
C ASN A 150 -13.28 5.55 -0.20
N ALA A 151 -11.97 5.78 -0.09
CA ALA A 151 -10.94 4.94 -0.68
C ALA A 151 -11.07 3.45 -0.31
N GLY A 152 -11.38 3.16 0.95
CA GLY A 152 -11.61 1.79 1.42
C GLY A 152 -12.90 1.16 0.90
N TYR A 153 -13.92 1.96 0.61
CA TYR A 153 -15.17 1.50 -0.02
C TYR A 153 -14.96 1.17 -1.50
N ILE A 154 -14.31 2.08 -2.23
CA ILE A 154 -13.92 1.88 -3.63
C ILE A 154 -13.02 0.64 -3.78
N LEU A 155 -12.09 0.42 -2.85
CA LEU A 155 -11.27 -0.79 -2.83
C LEU A 155 -12.14 -2.05 -2.83
N ASN A 156 -13.12 -2.13 -1.94
CA ASN A 156 -13.97 -3.33 -1.82
C ASN A 156 -14.88 -3.53 -3.04
N LEU A 157 -15.39 -2.45 -3.65
CA LEU A 157 -16.15 -2.55 -4.91
C LEU A 157 -15.29 -3.08 -6.05
N PHE A 158 -14.08 -2.52 -6.21
CA PHE A 158 -13.16 -2.99 -7.24
C PHE A 158 -12.62 -4.39 -6.95
N TRP A 159 -12.43 -4.76 -5.68
CA TRP A 159 -12.05 -6.11 -5.30
C TRP A 159 -13.13 -7.11 -5.72
N ALA A 160 -14.39 -6.86 -5.39
CA ALA A 160 -15.51 -7.68 -5.84
C ALA A 160 -15.56 -7.77 -7.37
N LEU A 161 -15.39 -6.64 -8.05
CA LEU A 161 -15.37 -6.56 -9.50
C LEU A 161 -14.26 -7.41 -10.10
N GLY A 162 -13.01 -7.25 -9.64
CA GLY A 162 -11.86 -8.02 -10.15
C GLY A 162 -12.00 -9.51 -9.87
N LEU A 163 -12.46 -9.89 -8.68
CA LEU A 163 -12.67 -11.31 -8.34
C LEU A 163 -13.74 -11.93 -9.25
N ALA A 164 -14.86 -11.24 -9.45
CA ALA A 164 -16.03 -11.80 -10.10
C ALA A 164 -15.97 -11.72 -11.64
N SER A 165 -15.25 -10.74 -12.19
CA SER A 165 -15.14 -10.51 -13.64
C SER A 165 -14.44 -11.66 -14.34
N LYS A 166 -15.03 -12.14 -15.43
CA LYS A 166 -14.43 -13.17 -16.28
C LYS A 166 -13.16 -12.62 -16.92
N ASN A 167 -11.99 -13.17 -16.55
CA ASN A 167 -10.72 -12.72 -17.10
C ASN A 167 -9.71 -13.87 -17.29
N SER A 168 -8.98 -13.88 -18.40
CA SER A 168 -7.97 -14.91 -18.69
C SER A 168 -6.79 -14.91 -17.71
N ILE A 169 -6.48 -13.75 -17.11
CA ILE A 169 -5.45 -13.60 -16.06
C ILE A 169 -5.82 -14.46 -14.85
N LEU A 170 -7.11 -14.54 -14.51
CA LEU A 170 -7.59 -15.33 -13.38
C LEU A 170 -7.84 -16.80 -13.74
N ASP A 171 -8.20 -17.10 -14.99
CA ASP A 171 -8.45 -18.47 -15.45
C ASP A 171 -7.18 -19.31 -15.63
N SER A 172 -6.09 -18.66 -16.02
CA SER A 172 -4.86 -19.33 -16.48
C SER A 172 -3.56 -18.65 -16.07
N GLY A 173 -3.63 -17.56 -15.30
CA GLY A 173 -2.45 -16.86 -14.78
C GLY A 173 -1.88 -17.46 -13.51
N GLU A 174 -1.08 -16.67 -12.81
CA GLU A 174 -0.18 -17.10 -11.74
C GLU A 174 -0.90 -17.77 -10.55
N MET A 175 -2.09 -17.26 -10.20
CA MET A 175 -2.90 -17.83 -9.11
C MET A 175 -3.40 -19.26 -9.40
N MET A 176 -3.41 -19.66 -10.67
CA MET A 176 -3.85 -20.99 -11.10
C MET A 176 -2.73 -22.03 -11.13
N ASP A 177 -1.51 -21.65 -10.75
CA ASP A 177 -0.39 -22.58 -10.63
C ASP A 177 -0.67 -23.64 -9.56
N ALA A 178 -0.52 -24.90 -9.93
CA ALA A 178 -0.81 -26.06 -9.09
C ALA A 178 -0.06 -26.06 -7.75
N ARG A 179 1.10 -25.37 -7.67
CA ARG A 179 1.85 -25.25 -6.41
C ARG A 179 1.09 -24.54 -5.29
N TYR A 180 0.05 -23.77 -5.62
CA TYR A 180 -0.75 -23.02 -4.65
C TYR A 180 -2.00 -23.76 -4.16
N GLY A 181 -2.43 -24.83 -4.83
CA GLY A 181 -3.73 -25.47 -4.55
C GLY A 181 -3.81 -26.22 -3.23
N GLY A 182 -2.70 -26.78 -2.74
CA GLY A 182 -2.75 -27.68 -1.58
C GLY A 182 -3.82 -28.77 -1.78
N ALA A 183 -4.85 -28.79 -0.93
CA ALA A 183 -6.00 -29.69 -1.03
C ALA A 183 -7.24 -29.09 -1.74
N GLY A 184 -7.20 -27.81 -2.12
CA GLY A 184 -8.30 -27.08 -2.76
C GLY A 184 -7.95 -26.56 -4.16
N PRO A 185 -8.78 -25.68 -4.76
CA PRO A 185 -8.46 -25.05 -6.04
C PRO A 185 -7.22 -24.15 -5.89
N PRO A 186 -6.31 -24.08 -6.88
CA PRO A 186 -5.09 -23.26 -6.86
C PRO A 186 -5.28 -21.82 -6.35
N ALA A 187 -6.33 -21.15 -6.82
CA ALA A 187 -6.62 -19.76 -6.46
C ALA A 187 -7.34 -19.60 -5.11
N GLY A 188 -7.78 -20.67 -4.46
CA GLY A 188 -8.71 -20.60 -3.31
C GLY A 188 -8.09 -20.13 -2.00
N GLY A 189 -6.77 -20.25 -1.83
CA GLY A 189 -6.07 -19.94 -0.57
C GLY A 189 -5.53 -18.51 -0.46
N PHE A 190 -5.68 -17.68 -1.50
CA PHE A 190 -5.12 -16.34 -1.53
C PHE A 190 -5.94 -15.33 -0.72
N ALA A 191 -5.31 -14.26 -0.25
CA ALA A 191 -6.01 -13.21 0.48
C ALA A 191 -7.10 -12.53 -0.37
N SER A 192 -6.90 -12.46 -1.69
CA SER A 192 -7.91 -11.95 -2.63
C SER A 192 -9.13 -12.84 -2.80
N THR A 193 -9.08 -14.13 -2.46
CA THR A 193 -10.20 -15.07 -2.62
C THR A 193 -10.74 -15.51 -1.27
N ALA A 194 -9.93 -16.18 -0.45
CA ALA A 194 -10.30 -16.62 0.89
C ALA A 194 -10.68 -15.46 1.82
N GLY A 195 -10.09 -14.27 1.61
CA GLY A 195 -10.41 -13.07 2.38
C GLY A 195 -11.75 -12.41 2.00
N TRP A 196 -12.36 -12.79 0.87
CA TRP A 196 -13.58 -12.16 0.38
C TRP A 196 -14.84 -12.79 1.00
N THR A 197 -15.15 -12.46 2.25
CA THR A 197 -16.28 -13.10 2.98
C THR A 197 -17.66 -12.47 2.71
N ILE A 198 -17.70 -11.44 1.85
CA ILE A 198 -18.89 -10.63 1.58
C ILE A 198 -19.78 -11.27 0.50
N ALA A 199 -19.29 -12.24 -0.28
CA ALA A 199 -20.11 -12.91 -1.29
C ALA A 199 -21.30 -13.70 -0.69
N LYS A 200 -22.29 -13.98 -1.53
CA LYS A 200 -23.33 -14.98 -1.28
C LYS A 200 -22.81 -16.36 -1.67
N GLY A 201 -22.49 -17.18 -0.68
CA GLY A 201 -21.87 -18.49 -0.92
C GLY A 201 -20.35 -18.42 -0.87
N ASP A 202 -19.69 -19.35 -1.57
CA ASP A 202 -18.23 -19.42 -1.62
C ASP A 202 -17.70 -18.40 -2.66
N PRO A 203 -16.67 -17.59 -2.33
CA PRO A 203 -16.05 -16.67 -3.30
C PRO A 203 -15.56 -17.34 -4.58
N MET A 204 -15.13 -18.61 -4.52
CA MET A 204 -14.71 -19.40 -5.68
C MET A 204 -15.87 -19.76 -6.62
N ASP A 205 -17.12 -19.63 -6.17
CA ASP A 205 -18.28 -19.71 -7.05
C ASP A 205 -18.43 -18.46 -7.94
N HIS A 206 -17.76 -17.36 -7.60
CA HIS A 206 -17.75 -16.12 -8.38
C HIS A 206 -16.43 -15.85 -9.09
N TYR A 207 -15.32 -16.43 -8.61
CA TYR A 207 -13.98 -16.25 -9.18
C TYR A 207 -13.93 -16.44 -10.70
N SER A 208 -13.63 -15.37 -11.44
CA SER A 208 -13.54 -15.36 -12.90
C SER A 208 -14.74 -16.00 -13.62
N ARG A 209 -15.97 -15.64 -13.22
CA ARG A 209 -17.19 -16.26 -13.77
C ARG A 209 -18.08 -15.31 -14.55
N HIS A 210 -18.21 -14.07 -14.12
CA HIS A 210 -19.27 -13.16 -14.56
C HIS A 210 -18.77 -12.22 -15.66
N LYS A 211 -19.46 -12.19 -16.80
CA LYS A 211 -19.08 -11.34 -17.93
C LYS A 211 -19.66 -9.93 -17.76
N PHE A 212 -19.04 -9.11 -16.91
CA PHE A 212 -19.41 -7.69 -16.77
C PHE A 212 -18.91 -6.83 -17.93
N PHE A 213 -17.78 -7.23 -18.53
CA PHE A 213 -17.16 -6.58 -19.67
C PHE A 213 -17.07 -7.52 -20.86
N ASN A 214 -17.11 -6.95 -22.06
CA ASN A 214 -16.80 -7.67 -23.29
C ASN A 214 -15.55 -7.06 -23.92
N LEU A 215 -14.41 -7.27 -23.25
CA LEU A 215 -13.12 -6.74 -23.69
C LEU A 215 -12.74 -7.33 -25.05
N THR A 216 -12.37 -6.46 -25.98
CA THR A 216 -11.71 -6.86 -27.22
C THR A 216 -10.35 -7.50 -26.93
N PRO A 217 -9.77 -8.28 -27.87
CA PRO A 217 -8.42 -8.82 -27.70
C PRO A 217 -7.37 -7.75 -27.42
N GLN A 218 -7.52 -6.56 -27.99
CA GLN A 218 -6.63 -5.42 -27.78
C GLN A 218 -6.77 -4.83 -26.38
N GLU A 219 -8.00 -4.67 -25.88
CA GLU A 219 -8.26 -4.20 -24.51
C GLU A 219 -7.77 -5.21 -23.48
N GLN A 220 -8.00 -6.51 -23.68
CA GLN A 220 -7.49 -7.56 -22.79
C GLN A 220 -5.95 -7.59 -22.79
N ALA A 221 -5.30 -7.44 -23.95
CA ALA A 221 -3.85 -7.35 -24.05
C ALA A 221 -3.30 -6.10 -23.35
N LEU A 222 -4.05 -4.99 -23.35
CA LEU A 222 -3.69 -3.80 -22.60
C LEU A 222 -3.76 -4.05 -21.07
N VAL A 223 -4.82 -4.70 -20.57
CA VAL A 223 -4.94 -5.09 -19.16
C VAL A 223 -3.79 -6.02 -18.75
N ASP A 224 -3.48 -7.03 -19.55
CA ASP A 224 -2.36 -7.96 -19.33
C ASP A 224 -1.02 -7.22 -19.23
N LYS A 225 -0.76 -6.29 -20.17
CA LYS A 225 0.47 -5.49 -20.19
C LYS A 225 0.59 -4.57 -18.96
N VAL A 226 -0.47 -3.81 -18.65
CA VAL A 226 -0.44 -2.78 -17.60
C VAL A 226 -0.37 -3.41 -16.22
N SER A 227 -1.15 -4.46 -15.97
CA SER A 227 -1.18 -5.15 -14.68
C SER A 227 0.18 -5.77 -14.29
N LYS A 228 1.02 -6.16 -15.26
CA LYS A 228 2.40 -6.63 -15.01
C LYS A 228 3.32 -5.54 -14.48
N GLY A 229 3.02 -4.27 -14.76
CA GLY A 229 3.84 -3.12 -14.35
C GLY A 229 3.42 -2.45 -13.05
N ILE A 230 2.32 -2.87 -12.42
CA ILE A 230 1.77 -2.21 -11.23
C ILE A 230 1.97 -3.07 -9.98
N TYR A 231 2.64 -2.51 -8.98
CA TYR A 231 2.97 -3.15 -7.71
C TYR A 231 2.30 -2.42 -6.53
N ARG A 232 2.31 -3.08 -5.37
CA ARG A 232 1.86 -2.54 -4.08
C ARG A 232 2.85 -2.92 -2.97
N PRO A 233 3.00 -2.12 -1.90
CA PRO A 233 4.14 -2.22 -0.98
C PRO A 233 4.11 -3.46 -0.07
N CYS A 234 3.10 -4.31 -0.21
CA CYS A 234 2.87 -5.48 0.64
C CYS A 234 3.64 -6.73 0.18
N CYS A 235 3.93 -6.87 -1.13
CA CYS A 235 4.68 -8.01 -1.67
C CYS A 235 5.40 -7.68 -3.00
N ASN A 236 6.11 -8.66 -3.58
CA ASN A 236 6.85 -8.50 -4.84
C ASN A 236 6.11 -9.03 -6.07
N ASN A 237 4.86 -9.47 -5.93
CA ASN A 237 4.01 -9.85 -7.06
C ASN A 237 3.50 -8.58 -7.76
N SER A 238 3.17 -8.62 -9.04
CA SER A 238 2.49 -7.49 -9.71
C SER A 238 0.97 -7.62 -9.59
N THR A 239 0.21 -6.66 -10.10
CA THR A 239 -1.26 -6.74 -10.21
C THR A 239 -1.71 -7.89 -11.10
N HIS A 240 -0.88 -8.33 -12.04
CA HIS A 240 -1.13 -9.51 -12.87
C HIS A 240 -1.16 -10.82 -12.05
N PHE A 241 -0.55 -10.82 -10.86
CA PHE A 241 -0.72 -11.86 -9.85
C PHE A 241 -1.50 -11.27 -8.65
N PRO A 242 -2.85 -11.18 -8.74
CA PRO A 242 -3.70 -10.49 -7.77
C PRO A 242 -3.98 -11.36 -6.52
N ASP A 243 -2.92 -11.76 -5.81
CA ASP A 243 -2.94 -12.58 -4.60
C ASP A 243 -3.56 -11.90 -3.35
N CYS A 244 -3.75 -10.58 -3.39
CA CYS A 244 -4.31 -9.78 -2.30
C CYS A 244 -5.48 -8.91 -2.77
N ASN A 245 -6.27 -8.42 -1.82
CA ASN A 245 -7.40 -7.52 -2.09
C ASN A 245 -7.02 -6.30 -2.96
N HIS A 246 -5.88 -5.65 -2.69
CA HIS A 246 -5.43 -4.49 -3.48
C HIS A 246 -5.05 -4.87 -4.92
N GLY A 247 -4.40 -6.03 -5.11
CA GLY A 247 -4.06 -6.53 -6.44
C GLY A 247 -5.31 -6.87 -7.24
N MET A 248 -6.27 -7.57 -6.61
CA MET A 248 -7.53 -7.92 -7.24
C MET A 248 -8.39 -6.68 -7.54
N ALA A 249 -8.41 -5.70 -6.63
CA ALA A 249 -9.08 -4.42 -6.85
C ALA A 249 -8.46 -3.65 -8.00
N MET A 250 -7.13 -3.54 -8.06
CA MET A 250 -6.46 -2.87 -9.16
C MET A 250 -6.74 -3.59 -10.50
N LEU A 251 -6.79 -4.92 -10.52
CA LEU A 251 -7.16 -5.67 -11.72
C LEU A 251 -8.58 -5.31 -12.19
N GLY A 252 -9.58 -5.35 -11.30
CA GLY A 252 -10.96 -4.97 -11.64
C GLY A 252 -11.08 -3.52 -12.13
N PHE A 253 -10.27 -2.60 -11.58
CA PHE A 253 -10.21 -1.22 -12.05
C PHE A 253 -9.58 -1.09 -13.45
N LEU A 254 -8.51 -1.84 -13.74
CA LEU A 254 -7.90 -1.88 -15.07
C LEU A 254 -8.86 -2.45 -16.13
N GLU A 255 -9.62 -3.50 -15.79
CA GLU A 255 -10.65 -4.07 -16.67
C GLU A 255 -11.75 -3.04 -16.98
N LEU A 256 -12.22 -2.31 -15.95
CA LEU A 256 -13.21 -1.25 -16.13
C LEU A 256 -12.68 -0.14 -17.05
N MET A 257 -11.46 0.34 -16.81
CA MET A 257 -10.81 1.34 -17.66
C MET A 257 -10.68 0.86 -19.11
N ALA A 258 -10.24 -0.39 -19.32
CA ALA A 258 -10.09 -0.97 -20.65
C ALA A 258 -11.43 -1.06 -21.37
N SER A 259 -12.49 -1.49 -20.67
CA SER A 259 -13.85 -1.58 -21.23
C SER A 259 -14.43 -0.23 -21.66
N GLN A 260 -13.87 0.87 -21.17
CA GLN A 260 -14.26 2.25 -21.49
C GLN A 260 -13.26 2.95 -22.42
N GLY A 261 -12.32 2.20 -23.02
CA GLY A 261 -11.37 2.72 -24.00
C GLY A 261 -10.26 3.61 -23.42
N VAL A 262 -9.99 3.53 -22.11
CA VAL A 262 -8.90 4.28 -21.48
C VAL A 262 -7.55 3.71 -21.95
N GLY A 263 -6.64 4.58 -22.42
CA GLY A 263 -5.33 4.17 -22.93
C GLY A 263 -4.28 3.90 -21.83
N GLU A 264 -3.16 3.26 -22.20
CA GLU A 264 -2.09 2.84 -21.28
C GLU A 264 -1.58 3.95 -20.35
N GLU A 265 -1.26 5.13 -20.91
CA GLU A 265 -0.71 6.24 -20.14
C GLU A 265 -1.68 6.69 -19.04
N GLU A 266 -2.95 6.81 -19.38
CA GLU A 266 -4.00 7.24 -18.46
C GLU A 266 -4.31 6.16 -17.42
N MET A 267 -4.23 4.87 -17.79
CA MET A 267 -4.32 3.77 -16.83
C MET A 267 -3.24 3.85 -15.75
N TYR A 268 -1.99 4.11 -16.13
CA TYR A 268 -0.91 4.26 -15.14
C TYR A 268 -1.09 5.51 -14.26
N LYS A 269 -1.56 6.64 -14.82
CA LYS A 269 -1.87 7.84 -14.02
C LYS A 269 -2.99 7.56 -13.01
N ALA A 270 -4.08 6.95 -13.45
CA ALA A 270 -5.21 6.62 -12.60
C ALA A 270 -4.84 5.57 -11.54
N ALA A 271 -4.07 4.54 -11.90
CA ALA A 271 -3.55 3.56 -10.95
C ALA A 271 -2.63 4.19 -9.90
N LEU A 272 -1.83 5.20 -10.27
CA LEU A 272 -0.99 5.94 -9.34
C LEU A 272 -1.84 6.72 -8.34
N ALA A 273 -2.88 7.41 -8.81
CA ALA A 273 -3.83 8.10 -7.94
C ALA A 273 -4.47 7.10 -6.96
N VAL A 274 -5.07 6.01 -7.46
CA VAL A 274 -5.75 5.01 -6.65
C VAL A 274 -4.82 4.39 -5.60
N ASN A 275 -3.62 3.95 -5.98
CA ASN A 275 -2.66 3.42 -5.03
C ASN A 275 -2.19 4.47 -4.00
N SER A 276 -2.10 5.75 -4.37
CA SER A 276 -1.75 6.83 -3.44
C SER A 276 -2.81 7.02 -2.36
N TYR A 277 -4.11 6.84 -2.70
CA TYR A 277 -5.19 6.84 -1.71
C TYR A 277 -5.22 5.55 -0.87
N TRP A 278 -4.84 4.40 -1.42
CA TRP A 278 -4.80 3.13 -0.69
C TRP A 278 -3.58 2.99 0.22
N PHE A 279 -2.46 3.64 -0.13
CA PHE A 279 -1.18 3.56 0.60
C PHE A 279 -0.57 4.95 0.82
N PRO A 280 -1.26 5.91 1.47
CA PRO A 280 -0.83 7.31 1.54
C PRO A 280 0.60 7.46 2.06
N ASP A 281 0.95 6.84 3.18
CA ASP A 281 2.30 6.95 3.76
C ASP A 281 3.40 6.42 2.84
N THR A 282 3.10 5.37 2.07
CA THR A 282 4.04 4.79 1.09
C THR A 282 4.34 5.82 0.00
N TYR A 283 3.30 6.39 -0.59
CA TYR A 283 3.46 7.33 -1.70
C TYR A 283 4.00 8.68 -1.25
N LEU A 284 3.71 9.13 -0.02
CA LEU A 284 4.38 10.29 0.59
C LEU A 284 5.88 10.06 0.78
N THR A 285 6.26 8.86 1.21
CA THR A 285 7.68 8.48 1.36
C THR A 285 8.38 8.42 0.01
N ILE A 286 7.74 7.82 -1.01
CA ILE A 286 8.29 7.80 -2.38
C ILE A 286 8.40 9.22 -2.94
N ALA A 287 7.42 10.09 -2.70
CA ALA A 287 7.48 11.49 -3.12
C ALA A 287 8.65 12.24 -2.47
N ALA A 288 8.89 12.00 -1.17
CA ALA A 288 10.04 12.57 -0.47
C ALA A 288 11.38 12.07 -1.05
N TYR A 289 11.45 10.79 -1.43
CA TYR A 289 12.61 10.22 -2.11
C TYR A 289 12.86 10.88 -3.47
N MET A 290 11.84 10.94 -4.33
CA MET A 290 11.95 11.57 -5.65
C MET A 290 12.39 13.02 -5.57
N LYS A 291 11.92 13.74 -4.55
CA LYS A 291 12.31 15.13 -4.32
C LYS A 291 13.78 15.30 -3.93
N GLN A 292 14.39 14.33 -3.23
CA GLN A 292 15.83 14.34 -2.96
C GLN A 292 16.65 14.28 -4.25
N ASP A 293 16.12 13.59 -5.26
CA ASP A 293 16.70 13.49 -6.61
C ASP A 293 16.26 14.62 -7.56
N GLY A 294 15.59 15.64 -7.02
CA GLY A 294 15.17 16.83 -7.78
C GLY A 294 13.92 16.65 -8.64
N VAL A 295 13.19 15.53 -8.48
CA VAL A 295 11.94 15.26 -9.21
C VAL A 295 10.73 15.58 -8.32
N GLU A 296 10.02 16.66 -8.65
CA GLU A 296 8.75 17.00 -8.00
C GLU A 296 7.65 15.99 -8.33
N TRP A 297 6.73 15.74 -7.40
CA TRP A 297 5.71 14.69 -7.54
C TRP A 297 4.90 14.77 -8.83
N LYS A 298 4.48 15.99 -9.23
CA LYS A 298 3.74 16.22 -10.48
C LYS A 298 4.49 15.83 -11.77
N ASN A 299 5.81 15.62 -11.69
CA ASN A 299 6.69 15.30 -12.80
C ASN A 299 7.17 13.83 -12.76
N VAL A 300 6.73 13.01 -11.80
CA VAL A 300 7.12 11.59 -11.75
C VAL A 300 6.50 10.82 -12.91
N SER A 301 7.19 9.78 -13.35
CA SER A 301 6.64 8.78 -14.28
C SER A 301 5.74 7.82 -13.49
N PRO A 302 4.41 7.77 -13.74
CA PRO A 302 3.53 6.88 -13.00
C PRO A 302 3.89 5.40 -13.18
N LYS A 303 4.32 5.02 -14.39
CA LYS A 303 4.76 3.67 -14.71
C LYS A 303 6.00 3.25 -13.90
N ASP A 304 6.96 4.16 -13.71
CA ASP A 304 8.16 3.86 -12.94
C ASP A 304 7.85 3.78 -11.45
N VAL A 305 7.08 4.75 -10.92
CA VAL A 305 6.68 4.79 -9.50
C VAL A 305 5.84 3.57 -9.12
N LEU A 306 4.91 3.14 -9.96
CA LEU A 306 4.11 1.93 -9.72
C LEU A 306 4.92 0.64 -9.90
N GLY A 307 6.10 0.73 -10.53
CA GLY A 307 6.94 -0.41 -10.84
C GLY A 307 7.59 -1.06 -9.62
N ILE A 308 8.24 -2.20 -9.88
CA ILE A 308 8.88 -3.03 -8.85
C ILE A 308 9.91 -2.28 -8.01
N ASN A 309 10.55 -1.25 -8.57
CA ASN A 309 11.62 -0.52 -7.91
C ASN A 309 11.16 0.45 -6.82
N TYR A 310 9.88 0.81 -6.79
CA TYR A 310 9.37 1.79 -5.85
C TYR A 310 8.18 1.25 -5.07
N SER A 311 7.22 0.63 -5.77
CA SER A 311 5.96 0.21 -5.16
C SER A 311 5.89 -1.25 -4.77
N SER A 312 6.89 -2.11 -5.07
CA SER A 312 6.92 -3.46 -4.48
C SER A 312 7.38 -3.45 -3.03
N ALA A 313 7.17 -4.54 -2.28
CA ALA A 313 7.71 -4.65 -0.92
C ALA A 313 9.22 -4.39 -0.85
N SER A 314 9.99 -5.01 -1.75
CA SER A 314 11.45 -4.83 -1.78
C SER A 314 11.87 -3.44 -2.29
N GLY A 315 11.15 -2.89 -3.28
CA GLY A 315 11.39 -1.55 -3.80
C GLY A 315 11.12 -0.48 -2.75
N TYR A 316 9.97 -0.57 -2.08
CA TYR A 316 9.58 0.36 -1.03
C TYR A 316 10.50 0.28 0.19
N ALA A 317 10.89 -0.93 0.63
CA ALA A 317 11.87 -1.10 1.71
C ALA A 317 13.20 -0.40 1.39
N ARG A 318 13.68 -0.50 0.14
CA ARG A 318 14.87 0.23 -0.32
C ARG A 318 14.67 1.74 -0.30
N VAL A 319 13.55 2.24 -0.83
CA VAL A 319 13.24 3.67 -0.90
C VAL A 319 13.14 4.27 0.51
N SER A 320 12.33 3.66 1.38
CA SER A 320 12.12 4.12 2.75
C SER A 320 13.41 4.18 3.58
N SER A 321 14.37 3.26 3.35
CA SER A 321 15.68 3.30 4.03
C SER A 321 16.57 4.51 3.67
N GLN A 322 16.28 5.19 2.57
CA GLN A 322 17.06 6.35 2.07
C GLN A 322 16.39 7.69 2.40
N VAL A 323 15.12 7.68 2.81
CA VAL A 323 14.40 8.90 3.17
C VAL A 323 14.57 9.17 4.66
N THR A 324 15.18 10.32 5.00
CA THR A 324 15.16 10.82 6.37
C THR A 324 13.78 11.40 6.66
N GLN A 325 12.91 10.62 7.29
CA GLN A 325 11.57 11.08 7.67
C GLN A 325 11.66 12.18 8.75
N PRO A 326 11.03 13.36 8.57
CA PRO A 326 10.74 14.24 9.70
C PRO A 326 9.83 13.47 10.67
N ARG A 327 10.22 13.37 11.96
CA ARG A 327 9.39 12.74 12.98
C ARG A 327 7.98 13.36 12.98
N ARG A 328 6.99 12.64 12.45
CA ARG A 328 5.59 12.84 12.82
C ARG A 328 5.41 12.29 14.24
N GLY A 329 4.83 13.12 15.11
CA GLY A 329 4.47 12.70 16.46
C GLY A 329 3.57 11.47 16.39
N GLY A 330 3.90 10.49 17.23
CA GLY A 330 3.31 9.17 17.43
C GLY A 330 1.95 8.86 16.80
N GLU A 331 1.93 7.80 16.01
CA GLU A 331 0.97 6.70 16.15
C GLU A 331 1.62 5.44 15.57
N GLY A 332 1.65 4.37 16.37
CA GLY A 332 2.37 3.15 16.05
C GLY A 332 1.72 2.43 14.87
N SER A 333 2.46 2.27 13.79
CA SER A 333 2.17 1.28 12.75
C SER A 333 2.40 -0.13 13.32
N GLY A 334 1.44 -0.59 14.11
CA GLY A 334 1.32 -1.98 14.52
C GLY A 334 0.47 -2.73 13.50
N CYS A 335 1.04 -3.74 12.85
CA CYS A 335 0.26 -4.81 12.25
C CYS A 335 -0.46 -5.57 13.36
N GLY A 336 -1.66 -5.10 13.72
CA GLY A 336 -2.56 -5.74 14.67
C GLY A 336 -3.97 -5.65 14.12
N VAL A 337 -4.41 -6.71 13.44
CA VAL A 337 -5.85 -6.98 13.30
C VAL A 337 -6.33 -7.44 14.66
N ASP A 338 -6.97 -6.54 15.41
CA ASP A 338 -7.70 -6.87 16.62
C ASP A 338 -8.89 -7.78 16.26
N THR A 339 -8.67 -9.08 16.25
CA THR A 339 -9.73 -10.05 16.50
C THR A 339 -9.72 -10.37 17.99
N GLN A 340 -10.36 -9.54 18.81
CA GLN A 340 -10.76 -9.94 20.15
C GLN A 340 -11.95 -10.89 20.04
N VAL A 341 -11.65 -12.16 19.79
CA VAL A 341 -12.55 -13.26 20.14
C VAL A 341 -12.38 -13.48 21.64
N PRO A 342 -13.46 -13.56 22.45
CA PRO A 342 -13.34 -13.84 23.87
C PRO A 342 -12.73 -15.23 24.06
N VAL A 343 -11.51 -15.26 24.59
CA VAL A 343 -10.78 -16.49 24.94
C VAL A 343 -11.50 -17.14 26.13
N ALA A 344 -12.16 -18.27 25.85
CA ALA A 344 -12.59 -19.21 26.88
C ALA A 344 -11.37 -19.91 27.52
N PRO A 345 -11.42 -20.32 28.80
CA PRO A 345 -10.24 -20.79 29.53
C PRO A 345 -9.66 -22.08 28.96
N GLN A 346 -8.33 -22.12 28.91
CA GLN A 346 -7.49 -23.24 28.47
C GLN A 346 -7.90 -24.60 29.05
N ARG A 347 -7.96 -25.61 28.19
CA ARG A 347 -7.64 -27.00 28.55
C ARG A 347 -6.32 -27.41 27.90
N GLN A 348 -5.51 -28.08 28.71
CA GLN A 348 -4.13 -28.49 28.42
C GLN A 348 -4.02 -29.60 27.37
N GLN A 349 -2.78 -29.71 26.85
CA GLN A 349 -2.07 -30.87 26.29
C GLN A 349 -2.11 -31.11 24.78
N GLY A 350 -0.89 -31.33 24.24
CA GLY A 350 -0.64 -32.18 23.08
C GLY A 350 0.40 -31.58 22.13
N GLY A 351 1.60 -32.16 22.05
CA GLY A 351 2.73 -31.64 21.28
C GLY A 351 2.83 -32.10 19.81
N CYS A 352 3.90 -31.59 19.18
CA CYS A 352 4.69 -32.08 18.03
C CYS A 352 4.10 -32.19 16.61
N GLY A 353 4.87 -31.64 15.65
CA GLY A 353 4.96 -32.04 14.23
C GLY A 353 3.86 -31.46 13.33
N VAL A 354 4.10 -30.96 12.11
CA VAL A 354 5.20 -31.05 11.13
C VAL A 354 5.34 -29.69 10.45
#